data_AF-A0A9E4WBL6-F1
#
_entry.id   AF-A0A9E4WBL6-F1
#
_cell.length_a   1.000
_cell.length_b   1.000
_cell.length_c   1.000
_cell.angle_alpha   90.00
_cell.angle_beta   90.00
_cell.angle_gamma   90.00
#
_symmetry.space_group_name_H-M   'P 1'
#
loop_
_entity.id
_entity.type
_entity.pdbx_description
1 polymer ?
#
loop_
_entity_poly.entity_id
_entity_poly.type
_entity_poly.pdbx_seq_one_letter_code
_entity_poly.pdbx_strand_id
1 'polypeptide(L)'
;SRHSTVIFPFFTQTGGPGQVRQEFQIRVPIDDTNTYHIAYGCYTAPNGVDAGEQESVPYYDIPIFDEDGRPIWDFVLAQDSHAWVSQGDIMDRTVEHLGRTDLPIVFMRRQFEEQMLIVEDGGDPKNVFRDPSSMPDLIHGGIWDENNASVTGAGGAIQNFRSAYHKGYGVDDADRYGPVMPMIIDLMQRIDDHNAAVASD
;
A
#
# COMPACT_ATOMS: atom_id res chain seq x y z
N SER A 1 0.16 10.25 13.77
CA SER A 1 -0.64 10.04 12.55
C SER A 1 -0.63 8.55 12.23
N ARG A 2 -1.73 7.98 11.71
CA ARG A 2 -1.69 6.65 11.10
C ARG A 2 -1.03 6.80 9.73
N HIS A 3 0.19 6.30 9.56
CA HIS A 3 0.89 6.32 8.26
C HIS A 3 0.53 5.08 7.43
N SER A 4 0.49 3.92 8.08
CA SER A 4 0.17 2.63 7.44
C SER A 4 -0.51 1.70 8.45
N THR A 5 -1.45 0.88 7.98
CA THR A 5 -2.12 -0.13 8.80
C THR A 5 -1.83 -1.53 8.27
N VAL A 6 -1.43 -2.44 9.16
CA VAL A 6 -1.30 -3.87 8.82
C VAL A 6 -2.63 -4.55 9.03
N ILE A 7 -3.11 -5.26 8.01
CA ILE A 7 -4.33 -6.07 8.08
C ILE A 7 -3.92 -7.52 7.87
N PHE A 8 -4.31 -8.37 8.83
CA PHE A 8 -4.04 -9.80 8.75
C PHE A 8 -4.72 -10.43 7.52
N PRO A 9 -4.13 -11.42 6.85
CA PRO A 9 -2.80 -11.98 7.13
C PRO A 9 -1.64 -11.17 6.53
N PHE A 10 -1.79 -10.54 5.36
CA PHE A 10 -0.63 -10.07 4.60
C PHE A 10 -0.82 -8.74 3.86
N PHE A 11 -1.71 -7.89 4.35
CA PHE A 11 -2.01 -6.62 3.71
C PHE A 11 -1.38 -5.46 4.50
N THR A 12 -0.84 -4.49 3.77
CA THR A 12 -0.52 -3.17 4.31
C THR A 12 -1.34 -2.14 3.56
N GLN A 13 -2.13 -1.36 4.28
CA GLN A 13 -2.91 -0.27 3.73
C GLN A 13 -2.18 1.05 3.99
N THR A 14 -1.97 1.84 2.94
CA THR A 14 -1.48 3.22 3.02
C THR A 14 -2.45 4.16 2.30
N GLY A 15 -2.47 5.42 2.71
CA GLY A 15 -3.54 6.34 2.36
C GLY A 15 -4.71 6.28 3.34
N GLY A 16 -5.55 7.31 3.30
CA GLY A 16 -6.75 7.44 4.12
C GLY A 16 -7.77 8.34 3.43
N PRO A 17 -8.99 8.48 3.98
CA PRO A 17 -10.05 9.29 3.39
C PRO A 17 -9.55 10.68 2.96
N GLY A 18 -9.88 11.08 1.73
CA GLY A 18 -9.48 12.37 1.15
C GLY A 18 -8.06 12.45 0.57
N GLN A 19 -7.25 11.39 0.67
CA GLN A 19 -5.95 11.32 -0.01
C GLN A 19 -6.12 10.93 -1.48
N VAL A 20 -5.32 11.56 -2.37
CA VAL A 20 -5.38 11.35 -3.83
C VAL A 20 -4.91 9.96 -4.28
N ARG A 21 -4.24 9.21 -3.41
CA ARG A 21 -3.78 7.83 -3.64
C ARG A 21 -4.09 6.98 -2.42
N GLN A 22 -4.73 5.84 -2.65
CA GLN A 22 -4.84 4.72 -1.73
C GLN A 22 -3.97 3.59 -2.25
N GLU A 23 -3.28 2.87 -1.38
CA GLU A 23 -2.50 1.70 -1.79
C GLU A 23 -2.69 0.55 -0.81
N PHE A 24 -2.89 -0.64 -1.37
CA PHE A 24 -2.69 -1.90 -0.67
C PHE A 24 -1.42 -2.57 -1.16
N GLN A 25 -0.52 -2.88 -0.25
CA GLN A 25 0.56 -3.83 -0.51
C GLN A 25 0.12 -5.19 0.00
N ILE A 26 0.00 -6.14 -0.93
CA ILE A 26 -0.49 -7.49 -0.68
C ILE A 26 0.68 -8.44 -0.87
N ARG A 27 0.90 -9.31 0.11
CA ARG A 27 1.94 -10.35 0.04
C ARG A 27 1.25 -11.71 0.00
N VAL A 28 1.38 -12.43 -1.12
CA VAL A 28 0.79 -13.75 -1.29
C VAL A 28 1.92 -14.79 -1.22
N PRO A 29 1.94 -15.65 -0.20
CA PRO A 29 2.87 -16.77 -0.16
C PRO A 29 2.63 -17.69 -1.37
N ILE A 30 3.68 -17.94 -2.16
CA ILE A 30 3.65 -18.91 -3.26
C ILE A 30 4.14 -20.27 -2.75
N ASP A 31 5.26 -20.23 -2.02
CA ASP A 31 5.89 -21.35 -1.35
C ASP A 31 6.69 -20.85 -0.13
N ASP A 32 7.52 -21.72 0.46
CA ASP A 32 8.30 -21.42 1.67
C ASP A 32 9.33 -20.29 1.51
N THR A 33 9.71 -19.98 0.27
CA THR A 33 10.81 -19.05 -0.06
C THR A 33 10.39 -17.92 -1.02
N ASN A 34 9.26 -18.07 -1.70
CA ASN A 34 8.78 -17.11 -2.70
C ASN A 34 7.47 -16.46 -2.27
N THR A 35 7.43 -15.14 -2.37
CA THR A 35 6.25 -14.32 -2.10
C THR A 35 5.92 -13.48 -3.32
N TYR A 36 4.66 -13.52 -3.77
CA TYR A 36 4.17 -12.57 -4.75
C TYR A 36 3.79 -11.26 -4.04
N HIS A 37 4.51 -10.18 -4.32
CA HIS A 37 4.20 -8.85 -3.81
C HIS A 37 3.41 -8.06 -4.86
N ILE A 38 2.22 -7.61 -4.48
CA ILE A 38 1.33 -6.82 -5.34
C ILE A 38 1.14 -5.46 -4.68
N ALA A 39 1.56 -4.39 -5.37
CA ALA A 39 1.23 -3.01 -5.00
C ALA A 39 -0.03 -2.59 -5.78
N TYR A 40 -1.19 -2.64 -5.12
CA TYR A 40 -2.47 -2.23 -5.69
C TYR A 40 -2.75 -0.76 -5.34
N GLY A 41 -2.46 0.14 -6.28
CA GLY A 41 -2.71 1.57 -6.16
C GLY A 41 -4.06 1.99 -6.77
N CYS A 42 -4.79 2.84 -6.08
CA CYS A 42 -5.99 3.52 -6.57
C CYS A 42 -5.83 5.03 -6.45
N TYR A 43 -6.02 5.73 -7.57
CA TYR A 43 -5.95 7.18 -7.64
C TYR A 43 -7.36 7.76 -7.64
N THR A 44 -7.66 8.60 -6.66
CA THR A 44 -9.02 9.11 -6.45
C THR A 44 -9.09 10.61 -6.70
N ALA A 45 -10.14 11.04 -7.36
CA ALA A 45 -10.45 12.44 -7.62
C ALA A 45 -11.47 12.96 -6.58
N PRO A 46 -11.40 14.24 -6.16
CA PRO A 46 -12.45 14.86 -5.38
C PRO A 46 -13.73 15.04 -6.22
N ASN A 47 -14.85 15.24 -5.52
CA ASN A 47 -16.13 15.56 -6.18
C ASN A 47 -15.98 16.80 -7.08
N GLY A 48 -16.39 16.68 -8.34
CA GLY A 48 -16.26 17.76 -9.33
C GLY A 48 -15.06 17.62 -10.27
N VAL A 49 -14.18 16.64 -10.05
CA VAL A 49 -13.13 16.26 -10.99
C VAL A 49 -13.43 14.84 -11.50
N ASP A 50 -13.59 14.70 -12.81
CA ASP A 50 -13.78 13.38 -13.43
C ASP A 50 -12.46 12.58 -13.42
N ALA A 51 -12.44 11.42 -12.75
CA ALA A 51 -11.27 10.53 -12.76
C ALA A 51 -11.08 9.79 -14.10
N GLY A 52 -12.12 9.74 -14.94
CA GLY A 52 -12.20 8.93 -16.14
C GLY A 52 -12.58 7.48 -15.86
N GLU A 53 -13.22 6.83 -16.83
CA GLU A 53 -13.52 5.40 -16.78
C GLU A 53 -12.32 4.58 -17.27
N GLN A 54 -12.07 3.44 -16.61
CA GLN A 54 -11.05 2.48 -17.02
C GLN A 54 -11.74 1.18 -17.46
N GLU A 55 -11.39 0.69 -18.65
CA GLU A 55 -11.91 -0.61 -19.14
C GLU A 55 -11.33 -1.79 -18.33
N SER A 56 -10.09 -1.64 -17.85
CA SER A 56 -9.41 -2.65 -17.04
C SER A 56 -8.40 -2.01 -16.09
N VAL A 57 -8.01 -2.75 -15.05
CA VAL A 57 -6.92 -2.35 -14.15
C VAL A 57 -5.58 -2.74 -14.78
N PRO A 58 -4.70 -1.79 -15.12
CA PRO A 58 -3.39 -2.11 -15.68
C PRO A 58 -2.51 -2.79 -14.61
N TYR A 59 -1.70 -3.75 -15.04
CA TYR A 59 -0.66 -4.37 -14.22
C TYR A 59 0.67 -4.36 -14.97
N TYR A 60 1.77 -4.31 -14.22
CA TYR A 60 3.12 -4.22 -14.73
C TYR A 60 4.11 -4.68 -13.65
N ASP A 61 5.27 -5.15 -14.08
CA ASP A 61 6.36 -5.51 -13.16
C ASP A 61 7.21 -4.29 -12.84
N ILE A 62 7.62 -4.18 -11.57
CA ILE A 62 8.48 -3.10 -11.10
C ILE A 62 9.90 -3.67 -10.96
N PRO A 63 10.86 -3.23 -11.79
CA PRO A 63 12.22 -3.74 -11.72
C PRO A 63 12.91 -3.24 -10.45
N ILE A 64 13.72 -4.12 -9.83
CA ILE A 64 14.61 -3.75 -8.72
C ILE A 64 16.09 -3.75 -9.15
N PHE A 65 16.38 -4.19 -10.36
CA PHE A 65 17.71 -4.11 -11.01
C PHE A 65 17.58 -3.40 -12.37
N ASP A 66 18.61 -2.64 -12.74
CA ASP A 66 18.70 -2.00 -14.06
C ASP A 66 19.15 -2.99 -15.15
N GLU A 67 19.24 -2.52 -16.39
CA GLU A 67 19.65 -3.32 -17.55
C GLU A 67 21.08 -3.88 -17.44
N ASP A 68 21.96 -3.21 -16.66
CA ASP A 68 23.33 -3.64 -16.38
C ASP A 68 23.40 -4.61 -15.18
N GLY A 69 22.26 -4.92 -14.55
CA GLY A 69 22.16 -5.75 -13.35
C GLY A 69 22.55 -5.03 -12.06
N ARG A 70 22.64 -3.69 -12.05
CA ARG A 70 22.90 -2.91 -10.84
C ARG A 70 21.60 -2.72 -10.06
N PRO A 71 21.66 -2.74 -8.72
CA PRO A 71 20.49 -2.49 -7.89
C PRO A 71 19.96 -1.07 -8.09
N ILE A 72 18.63 -0.95 -8.23
CA ILE A 72 17.93 0.32 -8.33
C ILE A 72 17.65 0.84 -6.91
N TRP A 73 17.96 2.11 -6.65
CA TRP A 73 17.82 2.74 -5.33
C TRP A 73 16.99 4.03 -5.33
N ASP A 74 16.47 4.43 -6.49
CA ASP A 74 15.88 5.76 -6.71
C ASP A 74 14.40 5.87 -6.29
N PHE A 75 13.75 4.77 -5.91
CA PHE A 75 12.41 4.79 -5.30
C PHE A 75 12.31 3.87 -4.09
N VAL A 76 11.37 4.20 -3.19
CA VAL A 76 11.21 3.57 -1.87
C VAL A 76 10.96 2.06 -1.97
N LEU A 77 10.07 1.62 -2.85
CA LEU A 77 9.74 0.19 -2.98
C LEU A 77 10.94 -0.65 -3.43
N ALA A 78 11.85 -0.10 -4.25
CA ALA A 78 13.09 -0.77 -4.62
C ALA A 78 13.99 -0.95 -3.39
N GLN A 79 14.16 0.10 -2.58
CA GLN A 79 14.95 0.06 -1.36
C GLN A 79 14.40 -0.99 -0.38
N ASP A 80 13.08 -0.99 -0.17
CA ASP A 80 12.40 -1.97 0.68
C ASP A 80 12.58 -3.40 0.15
N SER A 81 12.45 -3.60 -1.17
CA SER A 81 12.63 -4.91 -1.81
C SER A 81 14.02 -5.48 -1.60
N HIS A 82 15.06 -4.64 -1.75
CA HIS A 82 16.43 -5.06 -1.45
C HIS A 82 16.62 -5.38 0.04
N ALA A 83 16.00 -4.62 0.95
CA ALA A 83 16.04 -4.91 2.38
C ALA A 83 15.36 -6.25 2.71
N TRP A 84 14.25 -6.59 2.05
CA TRP A 84 13.58 -7.90 2.20
C TRP A 84 14.50 -9.02 1.74
N VAL A 85 15.01 -8.95 0.50
CA VAL A 85 15.89 -9.98 -0.09
C VAL A 85 17.19 -10.15 0.70
N SER A 86 17.73 -9.07 1.28
CA SER A 86 18.99 -9.11 2.05
C SER A 86 18.95 -10.00 3.31
N GLN A 87 17.75 -10.35 3.80
CA GLN A 87 17.58 -11.22 4.95
C GLN A 87 17.78 -12.71 4.62
N GLY A 88 17.91 -13.06 3.33
CA GLY A 88 17.94 -14.43 2.85
C GLY A 88 16.54 -15.05 2.77
N ASP A 89 16.46 -16.26 2.19
CA ASP A 89 15.19 -16.94 1.92
C ASP A 89 14.38 -17.19 3.20
N ILE A 90 15.04 -17.70 4.25
CA ILE A 90 14.47 -17.92 5.57
C ILE A 90 15.45 -17.43 6.63
N MET A 91 15.10 -16.33 7.30
CA MET A 91 15.90 -15.75 8.36
C MET A 91 15.68 -16.48 9.69
N ASP A 92 16.75 -16.92 10.35
CA ASP A 92 16.71 -17.48 11.70
C ASP A 92 16.33 -16.41 12.73
N ARG A 93 15.08 -16.44 13.19
CA ARG A 93 14.55 -15.48 14.16
C ARG A 93 14.89 -15.83 15.61
N THR A 94 15.51 -16.99 15.89
CA THR A 94 15.83 -17.41 17.27
C THR A 94 16.92 -16.55 17.92
N VAL A 95 17.75 -15.91 17.09
CA VAL A 95 18.85 -15.02 17.49
C VAL A 95 18.52 -13.53 17.31
N GLU A 96 17.30 -13.20 16.88
CA GLU A 96 16.88 -11.84 16.59
C GLU A 96 16.63 -11.04 17.88
N HIS A 97 17.20 -9.84 17.95
CA HIS A 97 17.06 -8.95 19.10
C HIS A 97 16.16 -7.76 18.72
N LEU A 98 14.90 -7.80 19.18
CA LEU A 98 13.92 -6.77 18.90
C LEU A 98 14.08 -5.56 19.83
N GLY A 99 14.05 -4.36 19.25
CA GLY A 99 14.05 -3.10 19.96
C GLY A 99 12.65 -2.63 20.36
N ARG A 100 12.58 -1.51 21.08
CA ARG A 100 11.30 -0.92 21.53
C ARG A 100 10.37 -0.55 20.37
N THR A 101 10.92 -0.18 19.22
CA THR A 101 10.18 0.19 18.00
C THR A 101 9.54 -1.01 17.30
N ASP A 102 10.00 -2.22 17.60
CA ASP A 102 9.55 -3.47 16.95
C ASP A 102 8.32 -4.08 17.63
N LEU A 103 7.69 -3.36 18.57
CA LEU A 103 6.48 -3.80 19.24
C LEU A 103 5.36 -4.25 18.26
N PRO A 104 5.12 -3.58 17.12
CA PRO A 104 4.16 -4.08 16.12
C PRO A 104 4.52 -5.45 15.54
N ILE A 105 5.82 -5.76 15.37
CA ILE A 105 6.29 -7.07 14.91
C ILE A 105 5.95 -8.14 15.94
N VAL A 106 6.15 -7.85 17.23
CA VAL A 106 5.79 -8.77 18.33
C VAL A 106 4.29 -9.08 18.31
N PHE A 107 3.44 -8.06 18.16
CA PHE A 107 1.99 -8.26 18.08
C PHE A 107 1.57 -9.06 16.85
N MET A 108 2.19 -8.78 15.70
CA MET A 108 1.93 -9.50 14.46
C MET A 108 2.29 -10.99 14.59
N ARG A 109 3.46 -11.31 15.17
CA ARG A 109 3.90 -12.71 15.38
C ARG A 109 2.96 -13.48 16.31
N ARG A 110 2.56 -12.87 17.42
CA ARG A 110 1.57 -13.47 18.33
C ARG A 110 0.25 -13.76 17.63
N GLN A 111 -0.23 -12.81 16.80
CA GLN A 111 -1.44 -13.02 16.03
C GLN A 111 -1.29 -14.17 15.02
N PHE A 112 -0.13 -14.31 14.35
CA PHE A 112 0.11 -15.47 13.49
C PHE A 112 0.04 -16.78 14.28
N GLU A 113 0.70 -16.88 15.43
CA GLU A 113 0.65 -18.07 16.29
C GLU A 113 -0.79 -18.42 16.69
N GLU A 114 -1.56 -17.44 17.15
CA GLU A 114 -2.97 -17.62 17.49
C GLU A 114 -3.82 -18.10 16.30
N GLN A 115 -3.60 -17.55 15.11
CA GLN A 115 -4.35 -17.95 13.91
C GLN A 115 -3.92 -19.32 13.37
N MET A 116 -2.65 -19.71 13.53
CA MET A 116 -2.17 -21.05 13.19
C MET A 116 -2.82 -22.11 14.07
N LEU A 117 -2.93 -21.87 15.38
CA LEU A 117 -3.62 -22.79 16.31
C LEU A 117 -5.10 -23.00 15.92
N ILE A 118 -5.81 -21.94 15.51
CA ILE A 118 -7.20 -22.05 15.04
C ILE A 118 -7.29 -22.96 13.80
N VAL A 119 -6.34 -22.83 12.87
CA VAL A 119 -6.28 -23.67 11.67
C VAL A 119 -5.98 -25.13 12.02
N GLU A 120 -5.04 -25.37 12.95
CA GLU A 120 -4.70 -26.72 13.43
C GLU A 120 -5.90 -27.42 14.08
N ASP A 121 -6.74 -26.66 14.80
CA ASP A 121 -8.00 -27.14 15.38
C ASP A 121 -9.13 -27.32 14.35
N GLY A 122 -8.86 -27.08 13.06
CA GLY A 122 -9.82 -27.22 11.95
C GLY A 122 -10.76 -26.03 11.77
N GLY A 123 -10.48 -24.90 12.42
CA GLY A 123 -11.21 -23.64 12.27
C GLY A 123 -10.73 -22.78 11.10
N ASP A 124 -11.41 -21.65 10.91
CA ASP A 124 -11.06 -20.65 9.91
C ASP A 124 -10.32 -19.48 10.55
N PRO A 125 -9.14 -19.11 10.03
CA PRO A 125 -8.40 -17.97 10.55
C PRO A 125 -9.05 -16.67 10.08
N LYS A 126 -8.67 -15.57 10.73
CA LYS A 126 -9.14 -14.21 10.40
C LYS A 126 -9.00 -13.93 8.91
N ASN A 127 -10.02 -13.29 8.35
CA ASN A 127 -10.07 -12.84 6.95
C ASN A 127 -9.92 -13.96 5.91
N VAL A 128 -10.33 -15.19 6.26
CA VAL A 128 -10.56 -16.27 5.30
C VAL A 128 -12.07 -16.48 5.15
N PHE A 129 -12.56 -16.26 3.93
CA PHE A 129 -13.97 -16.37 3.57
C PHE A 129 -14.13 -17.53 2.59
N ARG A 130 -14.72 -18.64 3.05
CA ARG A 130 -14.96 -19.82 2.20
C ARG A 130 -16.20 -19.67 1.32
N ASP A 131 -17.20 -18.97 1.85
CA ASP A 131 -18.39 -18.59 1.11
C ASP A 131 -18.20 -17.16 0.56
N PRO A 132 -18.18 -16.98 -0.77
CA PRO A 132 -18.08 -15.65 -1.37
C PRO A 132 -19.16 -14.67 -0.90
N SER A 133 -20.35 -15.16 -0.55
CA SER A 133 -21.45 -14.31 -0.06
C SER A 133 -21.23 -13.79 1.37
N SER A 134 -20.28 -14.38 2.10
CA SER A 134 -19.87 -13.93 3.44
C SER A 134 -18.77 -12.87 3.41
N MET A 135 -18.16 -12.63 2.25
CA MET A 135 -17.09 -11.66 2.10
C MET A 135 -17.65 -10.24 2.20
N PRO A 136 -17.12 -9.39 3.10
CA PRO A 136 -17.55 -8.00 3.18
C PRO A 136 -17.12 -7.25 1.92
N ASP A 137 -17.88 -6.22 1.56
CA ASP A 137 -17.59 -5.34 0.41
C ASP A 137 -16.19 -4.70 0.51
N LEU A 138 -15.70 -4.47 1.74
CA LEU A 138 -14.38 -3.91 1.99
C LEU A 138 -13.72 -4.54 3.23
N ILE A 139 -12.45 -4.93 3.07
CA ILE A 139 -11.54 -5.26 4.17
C ILE A 139 -10.62 -4.06 4.38
N HIS A 140 -10.69 -3.43 5.56
CA HIS A 140 -9.88 -2.26 5.88
C HIS A 140 -9.28 -2.31 7.29
N GLY A 141 -8.19 -1.57 7.48
CA GLY A 141 -7.48 -1.51 8.75
C GLY A 141 -8.09 -0.49 9.73
N GLY A 142 -8.70 -0.98 10.81
CA GLY A 142 -9.22 -0.14 11.91
C GLY A 142 -10.52 0.61 11.57
N ILE A 143 -10.81 1.74 12.23
CA ILE A 143 -12.06 2.49 12.04
C ILE A 143 -12.01 3.22 10.69
N TRP A 144 -13.03 3.03 9.84
CA TRP A 144 -13.26 3.84 8.64
C TRP A 144 -14.32 4.90 8.97
N ASP A 145 -13.87 6.08 9.34
CA ASP A 145 -14.75 7.21 9.67
C ASP A 145 -14.15 8.48 9.05
N GLU A 146 -14.83 9.00 8.02
CA GLU A 146 -14.45 10.20 7.28
C GLU A 146 -14.48 11.46 8.16
N ASN A 147 -15.19 11.41 9.30
CA ASN A 147 -15.24 12.49 10.27
C ASN A 147 -14.14 12.37 11.34
N ASN A 148 -13.35 11.30 11.32
CA ASN A 148 -12.31 11.04 12.30
C ASN A 148 -10.93 11.49 11.79
N ALA A 149 -10.44 12.60 12.33
CA ALA A 149 -9.14 13.18 11.99
C ALA A 149 -7.93 12.26 12.25
N SER A 150 -8.09 11.20 13.06
CA SER A 150 -7.03 10.19 13.26
C SER A 150 -6.95 9.16 12.11
N VAL A 151 -7.97 9.11 11.25
CA VAL A 151 -8.15 8.17 10.12
C VAL A 151 -7.95 8.87 8.76
N THR A 152 -8.43 10.09 8.59
CA THR A 152 -8.28 10.90 7.36
C THR A 152 -6.83 11.35 7.09
N GLY A 153 -5.93 11.10 8.04
CA GLY A 153 -4.59 11.69 8.07
C GLY A 153 -4.66 13.15 8.52
N ALA A 154 -3.57 13.67 9.08
CA ALA A 154 -3.50 15.09 9.36
C ALA A 154 -3.58 15.83 8.02
N GLY A 155 -4.67 16.55 7.79
CA GLY A 155 -4.87 17.45 6.64
C GLY A 155 -3.89 18.61 6.67
N GLY A 156 -2.62 18.31 6.40
CA GLY A 156 -1.56 19.29 6.22
C GLY A 156 -1.22 19.39 4.73
N ALA A 157 -1.22 20.62 4.22
CA ALA A 157 -0.91 20.95 2.83
C ALA A 157 0.55 20.64 2.39
N ILE A 158 1.36 19.95 3.21
CA ILE A 158 2.83 19.88 3.04
C ILE A 158 3.40 18.49 3.39
N GLN A 159 3.06 17.43 2.64
CA GLN A 159 3.82 16.16 2.62
C GLN A 159 3.73 15.34 1.30
N ASN A 160 2.73 15.54 0.43
CA ASN A 160 2.46 14.57 -0.64
C ASN A 160 3.21 14.87 -1.94
N PHE A 161 4.41 14.31 -2.11
CA PHE A 161 5.04 14.21 -3.43
C PHE A 161 4.11 13.55 -4.47
N ARG A 162 3.20 12.68 -4.00
CA ARG A 162 2.22 11.95 -4.82
C ARG A 162 1.12 12.81 -5.45
N SER A 163 0.70 13.89 -4.79
CA SER A 163 -0.20 14.87 -5.43
C SER A 163 0.57 15.80 -6.38
N ALA A 164 1.90 15.78 -6.33
CA ALA A 164 2.79 16.62 -7.13
C ALA A 164 3.43 15.86 -8.30
N TYR A 165 2.86 14.73 -8.75
CA TYR A 165 3.39 13.99 -9.90
C TYR A 165 3.49 14.86 -11.16
N HIS A 166 2.50 15.73 -11.40
CA HIS A 166 2.53 16.69 -12.49
C HIS A 166 3.61 17.78 -12.35
N LYS A 167 4.24 17.89 -11.17
CA LYS A 167 5.38 18.77 -10.88
C LYS A 167 6.73 18.04 -10.96
N GLY A 168 6.75 16.81 -11.46
CA GLY A 168 7.98 16.02 -11.67
C GLY A 168 8.30 15.01 -10.56
N TYR A 169 7.49 14.94 -9.50
CA TYR A 169 7.73 14.02 -8.37
C TYR A 169 7.29 12.56 -8.63
N GLY A 170 6.73 12.27 -9.82
CA GLY A 170 6.35 10.91 -10.19
C GLY A 170 7.54 9.97 -10.40
N VAL A 171 8.75 10.51 -10.58
CA VAL A 171 9.96 9.72 -10.87
C VAL A 171 10.51 8.97 -9.64
N ASP A 172 10.14 9.39 -8.43
CA ASP A 172 10.59 8.81 -7.16
C ASP A 172 9.66 7.70 -6.65
N ASP A 173 8.62 7.34 -7.43
CA ASP A 173 7.65 6.30 -7.11
C ASP A 173 7.74 5.14 -8.11
N ALA A 174 7.43 3.93 -7.63
CA ALA A 174 7.36 2.73 -8.45
C ALA A 174 6.30 2.86 -9.55
N ASP A 175 5.28 3.69 -9.31
CA ASP A 175 4.20 3.91 -10.27
C ASP A 175 4.71 4.41 -11.63
N ARG A 176 5.90 5.03 -11.70
CA ARG A 176 6.55 5.49 -12.95
C ARG A 176 6.66 4.43 -14.05
N TYR A 177 6.70 3.15 -13.69
CA TYR A 177 6.76 2.04 -14.63
C TYR A 177 5.40 1.67 -15.22
N GLY A 178 4.31 2.20 -14.63
CA GLY A 178 2.95 1.92 -15.04
C GLY A 178 2.54 2.63 -16.32
N PRO A 179 1.78 1.98 -17.21
CA PRO A 179 1.36 2.55 -18.50
C PRO A 179 0.40 3.74 -18.35
N VAL A 180 -0.22 3.90 -17.17
CA VAL A 180 -1.22 4.93 -16.88
C VAL A 180 -0.65 6.18 -16.20
N MET A 181 0.66 6.28 -16.00
CA MET A 181 1.26 7.46 -15.37
C MET A 181 0.97 8.78 -16.04
N PRO A 182 0.93 8.89 -17.39
CA PRO A 182 0.51 10.13 -18.03
C PRO A 182 -0.92 10.55 -17.63
N MET A 183 -1.83 9.58 -17.47
CA MET A 183 -3.21 9.84 -17.03
C MET A 183 -3.27 10.27 -15.57
N ILE A 184 -2.44 9.67 -14.71
CA ILE A 184 -2.34 10.06 -13.29
C ILE A 184 -1.80 11.50 -13.19
N ILE A 185 -0.77 11.84 -13.97
CA ILE A 185 -0.21 13.20 -14.03
C ILE A 185 -1.28 14.21 -14.44
N ASP A 186 -2.03 13.92 -15.52
CA ASP A 186 -3.12 14.77 -15.98
C ASP A 186 -4.21 14.93 -14.90
N LEU A 187 -4.59 13.82 -14.25
CA LEU A 187 -5.56 13.86 -13.16
C LEU A 187 -5.09 14.76 -12.01
N MET A 188 -3.82 14.65 -11.59
CA MET A 188 -3.28 15.49 -10.53
C MET A 188 -3.28 16.99 -10.90
N GLN A 189 -3.02 17.33 -12.17
CA GLN A 189 -3.13 18.71 -12.63
C GLN A 189 -4.58 19.21 -12.55
N ARG A 190 -5.55 18.41 -13.01
CA ARG A 190 -6.97 18.77 -12.95
C ARG A 190 -7.48 18.93 -11.52
N ILE A 191 -6.96 18.13 -10.58
CA ILE A 191 -7.23 18.28 -9.15
C ILE A 191 -6.68 19.60 -8.62
N ASP A 192 -5.44 19.96 -8.94
CA ASP A 192 -4.84 21.23 -8.52
C ASP A 192 -5.62 22.43 -9.09
N ASP A 193 -6.02 22.38 -10.37
CA ASP A 193 -6.81 23.43 -11.03
C ASP A 193 -8.19 23.60 -10.36
N HIS A 194 -8.86 22.48 -10.06
CA HIS A 194 -10.14 22.49 -9.35
C HIS A 194 -10.01 23.09 -7.94
N ASN A 195 -9.00 22.67 -7.18
CA ASN A 195 -8.76 23.19 -5.84
C ASN A 195 -8.45 24.70 -5.85
N ALA A 196 -7.69 25.17 -6.86
CA ALA A 196 -7.40 26.58 -7.03
C ALA A 196 -8.66 27.41 -7.34
N ALA A 197 -9.56 26.88 -8.19
CA ALA A 197 -10.82 27.53 -8.51
C ALA A 197 -11.74 27.63 -7.28
N VAL A 198 -11.93 26.54 -6.54
CA VAL A 198 -12.76 26.51 -5.31
C VAL A 198 -12.20 27.44 -4.23
N ALA A 199 -10.87 27.59 -4.13
CA ALA A 199 -10.26 28.50 -3.15
C ALA A 199 -10.40 29.99 -3.51
N SER A 200 -10.75 30.30 -4.77
CA SER A 200 -10.92 31.67 -5.26
C SER A 200 -12.36 32.20 -5.17
N ASP A 201 -13.33 31.33 -4.87
CA ASP A 201 -14.74 31.63 -4.63
C ASP A 201 -15.05 31.83 -3.12
#